data_AF-A0A154P9T3-F1
#
_entry.id   AF-A0A154P9T3-F1
#
_cell.length_a   1.000
_cell.length_b   1.000
_cell.length_c   1.000
_cell.angle_alpha   90.00
_cell.angle_beta   90.00
_cell.angle_gamma   90.00
#
_symmetry.space_group_name_H-M   'P 1'
#
loop_
_entity.id
_entity.type
_entity.pdbx_description
1 polymer ?
#
loop_
_entity_poly.entity_id
_entity_poly.type
_entity_poly.pdbx_seq_one_letter_code
_entity_poly.pdbx_strand_id
1 'polypeptide(L)'
;MAGANDCFSIGSTVACKTCYKEEIEGEVLAFDPQTKMLILKCPSSSGAPTLNDVHIVNLSLVSEVQVKWEVSPTTSEPPQSLNLQKLNKRVRNQIEEKKNLVMALQAGVSPEGQKLFSTISKTIPGVTWNGANIVVFAEVTIRPPYKVDNVHGNAESGAYKHVKKVVEKHIKDSEAQAQQRDQQQQQKQKGGAMQ
;
A
#
# COMPACT_ATOMS: atom_id res chain seq x y z
N MET A 1 43.63 6.10 17.39
CA MET A 1 42.54 5.35 18.04
C MET A 1 41.58 4.92 16.94
N ALA A 2 41.74 3.71 16.39
CA ALA A 2 40.86 3.19 15.36
C ALA A 2 39.47 2.96 15.98
N GLY A 3 38.45 3.67 15.48
CA GLY A 3 37.07 3.47 15.89
C GLY A 3 36.62 2.06 15.55
N ALA A 4 35.75 1.50 16.38
CA ALA A 4 35.22 0.14 16.24
C ALA A 4 34.80 -0.17 14.79
N ASN A 5 35.45 -1.21 14.24
CA ASN A 5 35.50 -1.59 12.83
C ASN A 5 34.12 -1.75 12.17
N ASP A 6 33.92 -1.04 11.05
CA ASP A 6 32.96 -1.41 10.01
C ASP A 6 33.44 -2.73 9.37
N CYS A 7 33.01 -3.88 9.90
CA CYS A 7 33.49 -5.19 9.43
C CYS A 7 33.08 -5.50 7.97
N PHE A 8 32.07 -4.81 7.43
CA PHE A 8 31.55 -5.03 6.08
C PHE A 8 31.24 -3.69 5.41
N SER A 9 32.07 -3.29 4.45
CA SER A 9 31.83 -2.08 3.65
C SER A 9 30.62 -2.29 2.72
N ILE A 10 29.68 -1.34 2.70
CA ILE A 10 28.52 -1.38 1.79
C ILE A 10 28.99 -1.52 0.34
N GLY A 11 28.34 -2.39 -0.43
CA GLY A 11 28.71 -2.73 -1.80
C GLY A 11 29.76 -3.84 -1.91
N SER A 12 30.40 -4.26 -0.82
CA SER A 12 31.31 -5.42 -0.82
C SER A 12 30.53 -6.71 -1.05
N THR A 13 31.18 -7.72 -1.61
CA THR A 13 30.61 -9.06 -1.74
C THR A 13 31.03 -9.91 -0.56
N VAL A 14 30.05 -10.46 0.15
CA VAL A 14 30.26 -11.33 1.30
C VAL A 14 29.57 -12.67 1.06
N ALA A 15 30.29 -13.75 1.38
CA ALA A 15 29.77 -15.10 1.41
C ALA A 15 29.61 -15.56 2.87
N CYS A 16 28.44 -16.10 3.19
CA CYS A 16 28.10 -16.65 4.50
C CYS A 16 27.70 -18.12 4.37
N LYS A 17 28.12 -18.96 5.32
CA LYS A 17 27.66 -20.34 5.45
C LYS A 17 26.77 -20.47 6.68
N THR A 18 25.48 -20.71 6.50
CA THR A 18 24.53 -20.85 7.61
C THR A 18 24.81 -22.10 8.43
N CYS A 19 24.24 -22.20 9.63
CA CYS A 19 24.30 -23.43 10.44
C CYS A 19 23.69 -24.67 9.76
N TYR A 20 22.89 -24.49 8.70
CA TYR A 20 22.36 -25.57 7.85
C TYR A 20 23.29 -25.93 6.68
N LYS A 21 24.50 -25.35 6.64
CA LYS A 21 25.49 -25.50 5.55
C LYS A 21 25.05 -24.92 4.20
N GLU A 22 24.02 -24.07 4.21
CA GLU A 22 23.61 -23.30 3.04
C GLU A 22 24.56 -22.12 2.85
N GLU A 23 24.96 -21.88 1.60
CA GLU A 23 25.86 -20.79 1.24
C GLU A 23 25.07 -19.64 0.61
N ILE A 24 25.26 -18.46 1.16
CA ILE A 24 24.62 -17.22 0.72
C ILE A 24 25.73 -16.25 0.35
N GLU A 25 25.80 -15.88 -0.92
CA GLU A 25 26.74 -14.89 -1.43
C GLU A 25 25.97 -13.70 -1.99
N GLY A 26 26.35 -12.49 -1.59
CA GLY A 26 25.69 -11.28 -2.08
C GLY A 26 26.42 -9.99 -1.74
N GLU A 27 25.90 -8.91 -2.31
CA GLU A 27 26.35 -7.53 -2.11
C GLU A 27 25.81 -7.01 -0.78
N VAL A 28 26.68 -6.44 0.06
CA VAL A 28 26.30 -5.85 1.36
C VAL A 28 25.48 -4.59 1.15
N LEU A 29 24.21 -4.62 1.54
CA LEU A 29 23.34 -3.44 1.55
C LEU A 29 23.44 -2.65 2.85
N ALA A 30 23.53 -3.36 3.97
CA ALA A 30 23.63 -2.78 5.30
C ALA A 30 24.17 -3.82 6.29
N PHE A 31 24.81 -3.32 7.35
CA PHE A 31 25.22 -4.12 8.49
C PHE A 31 24.85 -3.38 9.76
N ASP A 32 24.14 -4.06 10.67
CA ASP A 32 23.92 -3.57 12.03
C ASP A 32 24.89 -4.29 12.99
N PRO A 33 25.93 -3.62 13.49
CA PRO A 33 26.87 -4.20 14.43
C PRO A 33 26.23 -4.65 15.75
N GLN A 34 25.15 -3.99 16.20
CA GLN A 34 24.54 -4.29 17.49
C GLN A 34 23.82 -5.64 17.49
N THR A 35 22.95 -5.86 16.50
CA THR A 35 22.23 -7.12 16.36
C THR A 35 22.98 -8.17 15.54
N LYS A 36 24.15 -7.80 14.98
CA LYS A 36 24.94 -8.61 14.05
C LYS A 36 24.13 -9.08 12.84
N MET A 37 23.24 -8.21 12.35
CA MET A 37 22.42 -8.47 11.18
C MET A 37 23.13 -7.94 9.94
N LEU A 38 23.44 -8.83 9.01
CA LEU A 38 24.01 -8.51 7.70
C LEU A 38 22.92 -8.62 6.63
N ILE A 39 22.71 -7.56 5.86
CA ILE A 39 21.73 -7.54 4.78
C ILE A 39 22.47 -7.69 3.46
N LEU A 40 22.18 -8.78 2.74
CA LEU A 40 22.79 -9.13 1.46
C LEU A 40 21.77 -9.06 0.32
N LYS A 41 22.19 -8.47 -0.80
CA LYS A 41 21.49 -8.51 -2.07
C LYS A 41 22.09 -9.61 -2.94
N CYS A 42 21.28 -10.58 -3.29
CA CYS A 42 21.65 -11.74 -4.10
C CYS A 42 20.91 -11.68 -5.45
N PRO A 43 21.44 -12.33 -6.50
CA PRO A 43 20.72 -12.52 -7.75
C PRO A 43 19.34 -13.18 -7.49
N SER A 44 18.35 -12.78 -8.28
CA SER A 44 16.98 -13.30 -8.17
C SER A 44 16.93 -14.81 -8.41
N SER A 45 16.42 -15.56 -7.43
CA SER A 45 16.14 -17.01 -7.55
C SER A 45 15.11 -17.33 -8.65
N SER A 46 14.27 -16.36 -9.02
CA SER A 46 13.31 -16.50 -10.13
C SER A 46 13.95 -16.30 -11.52
N GLY A 47 15.21 -15.88 -11.60
CA GLY A 47 15.91 -15.55 -12.84
C GLY A 47 15.48 -14.23 -13.49
N ALA A 48 14.52 -13.51 -12.89
CA ALA A 48 14.08 -12.21 -13.41
C ALA A 48 15.20 -11.15 -13.27
N PRO A 49 15.67 -10.53 -14.37
CA PRO A 49 16.86 -9.67 -14.36
C PRO A 49 16.66 -8.32 -13.66
N THR A 50 15.42 -7.92 -13.42
CA THR A 50 15.07 -6.65 -12.76
C THR A 50 14.84 -6.79 -11.26
N LEU A 51 14.89 -8.02 -10.73
CA LEU A 51 14.64 -8.32 -9.33
C LEU A 51 15.93 -8.80 -8.66
N ASN A 52 15.96 -8.72 -7.33
CA ASN A 52 17.03 -9.25 -6.50
C ASN A 52 16.40 -9.86 -5.24
N ASP A 53 17.06 -10.88 -4.70
CA ASP A 53 16.67 -11.48 -3.44
C ASP A 53 17.42 -10.77 -2.30
N VAL A 54 16.71 -10.36 -1.26
CA VAL A 54 17.30 -9.68 -0.10
C VAL A 54 17.29 -10.62 1.10
N HIS A 55 18.49 -11.02 1.53
CA HIS A 55 18.69 -11.90 2.68
C HIS A 55 19.10 -11.09 3.91
N ILE A 56 18.41 -11.31 5.03
CA ILE A 56 18.77 -10.74 6.33
C ILE A 56 19.39 -11.86 7.16
N VAL A 57 20.71 -11.81 7.30
CA VAL A 57 21.51 -12.88 7.89
C VAL A 57 21.94 -12.48 9.31
N ASN A 58 21.51 -13.25 10.31
CA ASN A 58 22.04 -13.12 11.66
C ASN A 58 23.40 -13.82 11.75
N LEU A 59 24.48 -13.05 11.83
CA LEU A 59 25.84 -13.59 11.85
C LEU A 59 26.13 -14.44 13.09
N SER A 60 25.31 -14.36 14.14
CA SER A 60 25.42 -15.25 15.31
C SER A 60 25.02 -16.70 14.99
N LEU A 61 24.30 -16.93 13.89
CA LEU A 61 23.81 -18.25 13.45
C LEU A 61 24.51 -18.74 12.17
N VAL A 62 25.61 -18.08 11.81
CA VAL A 62 26.44 -18.39 10.65
C VAL A 62 27.70 -19.09 11.14
N SER A 63 28.06 -20.21 10.51
CA SER A 63 29.27 -20.95 10.86
C SER A 63 30.53 -20.32 10.27
N GLU A 64 30.41 -19.63 9.13
CA GLU A 64 31.55 -19.04 8.43
C GLU A 64 31.13 -17.80 7.65
N VAL A 65 31.95 -16.75 7.68
CA VAL A 65 31.76 -15.51 6.91
C VAL A 65 33.07 -15.17 6.22
N GLN A 66 33.02 -14.87 4.93
CA GLN A 66 34.16 -14.47 4.12
C GLN A 66 33.82 -13.23 3.29
N VAL A 67 34.67 -12.21 3.33
CA VAL A 67 34.62 -11.08 2.39
C VAL A 67 35.31 -11.54 1.10
N LYS A 68 34.55 -11.69 0.01
CA LYS A 68 35.06 -12.14 -1.30
C LYS A 68 35.63 -10.98 -2.12
N TRP A 69 34.97 -9.83 -2.04
CA TRP A 69 35.36 -8.63 -2.74
C TRP A 69 35.09 -7.43 -1.84
N GLU A 70 36.11 -6.63 -1.58
CA GLU A 70 35.98 -5.42 -0.77
C GLU A 70 35.86 -4.20 -1.68
N VAL A 71 34.80 -3.42 -1.47
CA VAL A 71 34.63 -2.14 -2.14
C VAL A 71 35.14 -1.04 -1.24
N SER A 72 36.14 -0.30 -1.73
CA SER A 72 36.50 0.99 -1.14
C SER A 72 35.32 1.94 -1.28
N PRO A 73 34.90 2.66 -0.21
CA PRO A 73 33.77 3.57 -0.29
C PRO A 73 34.03 4.64 -1.34
N THR A 74 33.47 4.45 -2.53
CA THR A 74 33.55 5.40 -3.63
C THR A 74 32.29 6.26 -3.59
N THR A 75 32.52 7.57 -3.42
CA THR A 75 31.57 8.70 -3.47
C THR A 75 30.66 8.94 -2.26
N SER A 76 30.80 10.16 -1.76
CA SER A 76 30.28 10.73 -0.51
C SER A 76 28.87 11.31 -0.65
N GLU A 77 28.07 10.89 -1.62
CA GLU A 77 26.74 11.48 -1.78
C GLU A 77 25.79 10.89 -0.73
N PRO A 78 25.26 11.72 0.19
CA PRO A 78 24.28 11.24 1.15
C PRO A 78 23.04 10.74 0.40
N PRO A 79 22.33 9.73 0.94
CA PRO A 79 21.05 9.31 0.38
C PRO A 79 20.11 10.50 0.19
N GLN A 80 19.30 10.45 -0.87
CA GLN A 80 18.31 11.50 -1.11
C GLN A 80 17.43 11.69 0.13
N SER A 81 17.23 12.95 0.52
CA SER A 81 16.40 13.26 1.68
C SER A 81 14.94 12.88 1.43
N LEU A 82 14.32 12.32 2.47
CA LEU A 82 12.91 11.95 2.41
C LEU A 82 12.03 13.21 2.40
N ASN A 83 10.99 13.21 1.56
CA ASN A 83 9.98 14.26 1.59
C ASN A 83 9.02 14.04 2.76
N LEU A 84 9.36 14.61 3.93
CA LEU A 84 8.59 14.48 5.16
C LEU A 84 7.16 15.01 5.03
N GLN A 85 6.90 15.99 4.16
CA GLN A 85 5.55 16.51 3.92
C GLN A 85 4.66 15.47 3.24
N LYS A 86 5.18 14.79 2.20
CA LYS A 86 4.47 13.69 1.53
C LYS A 86 4.20 12.53 2.49
N LEU A 87 5.17 12.18 3.32
CA LEU A 87 5.00 11.12 4.33
C LEU A 87 3.92 11.49 5.35
N ASN A 88 3.98 12.69 5.92
CA ASN A 88 2.96 13.17 6.86
C ASN A 88 1.56 13.23 6.23
N LYS A 89 1.45 13.64 4.97
CA LYS A 89 0.17 13.60 4.24
C LYS A 89 -0.35 12.18 4.10
N ARG A 90 0.52 11.22 3.75
CA ARG A 90 0.14 9.79 3.68
C ARG A 90 -0.36 9.28 5.03
N VAL A 91 0.35 9.60 6.12
CA VAL A 91 -0.06 9.22 7.48
C VAL A 91 -1.44 9.78 7.83
N ARG A 92 -1.67 11.08 7.64
CA ARG A 92 -2.98 11.70 7.92
C ARG A 92 -4.09 11.06 7.10
N ASN A 93 -3.88 10.86 5.80
CA ASN A 93 -4.86 10.24 4.91
C ASN A 93 -5.23 8.82 5.37
N GLN A 94 -4.23 8.01 5.76
CA GLN A 94 -4.46 6.64 6.24
C GLN A 94 -5.21 6.61 7.58
N ILE A 95 -4.90 7.53 8.49
CA ILE A 95 -5.63 7.67 9.76
C ILE A 95 -7.09 8.05 9.48
N GLU A 96 -7.33 9.03 8.62
CA GLU A 96 -8.68 9.49 8.27
C GLU A 96 -9.50 8.37 7.60
N GLU A 97 -8.90 7.65 6.66
CA GLU A 97 -9.51 6.50 5.98
C GLU A 97 -9.89 5.39 6.97
N LYS A 98 -8.98 5.03 7.89
CA LYS A 98 -9.26 4.06 8.96
C LYS A 98 -10.37 4.51 9.90
N LYS A 99 -10.38 5.78 10.32
CA LYS A 99 -11.44 6.35 11.16
C LYS A 99 -12.81 6.23 10.46
N ASN A 100 -12.88 6.61 9.20
CA ASN A 100 -14.09 6.51 8.40
C ASN A 100 -14.59 5.06 8.28
N LEU A 101 -13.67 4.10 8.05
CA LEU A 101 -14.02 2.68 8.01
C LEU A 101 -14.58 2.19 9.35
N VAL A 102 -13.94 2.55 10.47
CA VAL A 102 -14.41 2.17 11.81
C VAL A 102 -15.81 2.73 12.10
N MET A 103 -16.05 4.00 11.78
CA MET A 103 -17.38 4.62 11.94
C MET A 103 -18.44 3.91 11.10
N ALA A 104 -18.12 3.59 9.84
CA ALA A 104 -19.03 2.86 8.95
C ALA A 104 -19.36 1.46 9.49
N LEU A 105 -18.37 0.73 10.02
CA LEU A 105 -18.56 -0.58 10.62
C LEU A 105 -19.44 -0.50 11.88
N GLN A 106 -19.19 0.46 12.77
CA GLN A 106 -19.99 0.67 13.97
C GLN A 106 -21.46 0.99 13.65
N ALA A 107 -21.70 1.72 12.56
CA ALA A 107 -23.04 2.07 12.11
C ALA A 107 -23.73 1.01 11.24
N GLY A 108 -23.08 -0.14 10.98
CA GLY A 108 -23.65 -1.21 10.14
C GLY A 108 -23.87 -0.80 8.68
N VAL A 109 -23.02 0.10 8.15
CA VAL A 109 -23.13 0.63 6.78
C VAL A 109 -22.88 -0.48 5.76
N SER A 110 -23.76 -0.60 4.77
CA SER A 110 -23.64 -1.59 3.71
C SER A 110 -22.43 -1.33 2.80
N PRO A 111 -21.88 -2.37 2.13
CA PRO A 111 -20.76 -2.20 1.19
C PRO A 111 -21.03 -1.15 0.09
N GLU A 112 -22.29 -0.99 -0.32
CA GLU A 112 -22.74 0.03 -1.28
C GLU A 112 -22.56 1.44 -0.70
N GLY A 113 -22.97 1.65 0.56
CA GLY A 113 -22.78 2.92 1.26
C GLY A 113 -21.30 3.29 1.41
N GLN A 114 -20.46 2.31 1.75
CA GLN A 114 -19.01 2.51 1.87
C GLN A 114 -18.37 2.90 0.52
N LYS A 115 -18.77 2.24 -0.58
CA LYS A 115 -18.31 2.56 -1.94
C LYS A 115 -18.76 3.96 -2.38
N LEU A 116 -20.00 4.33 -2.08
CA LEU A 116 -20.51 5.66 -2.40
C LEU A 116 -19.75 6.73 -1.62
N PHE A 117 -19.56 6.56 -0.32
CA PHE A 117 -18.75 7.48 0.50
C PHE A 117 -17.34 7.65 -0.05
N SER A 118 -16.65 6.54 -0.38
CA SER A 118 -15.32 6.58 -0.99
C SER A 118 -15.30 7.34 -2.33
N THR A 119 -16.36 7.21 -3.12
CA THR A 119 -16.47 7.93 -4.40
C THR A 119 -16.66 9.42 -4.20
N ILE A 120 -17.58 9.82 -3.32
CA ILE A 120 -17.88 11.22 -3.04
C ILE A 120 -16.66 11.92 -2.41
N SER A 121 -16.02 11.29 -1.42
CA SER A 121 -14.85 11.84 -0.71
C SER A 121 -13.61 12.04 -1.59
N LYS A 122 -13.50 11.35 -2.73
CA LYS A 122 -12.43 11.59 -3.72
C LYS A 122 -12.63 12.89 -4.50
N THR A 123 -13.88 13.29 -4.71
CA THR A 123 -14.22 14.43 -5.58
C THR A 123 -14.70 15.66 -4.81
N ILE A 124 -15.24 15.44 -3.61
CA ILE A 124 -15.90 16.46 -2.79
C ILE A 124 -15.25 16.43 -1.39
N PRO A 125 -14.65 17.54 -0.92
CA PRO A 125 -14.17 17.64 0.45
C PRO A 125 -15.34 17.81 1.43
N GLY A 126 -15.13 17.52 2.71
CA GLY A 126 -16.14 17.76 3.75
C GLY A 126 -17.26 16.72 3.77
N VAL A 127 -16.93 15.46 3.47
CA VAL A 127 -17.85 14.32 3.58
C VAL A 127 -17.60 13.63 4.92
N THR A 128 -18.66 13.38 5.68
CA THR A 128 -18.59 12.78 7.02
C THR A 128 -19.69 11.73 7.20
N TRP A 129 -19.49 10.83 8.14
CA TRP A 129 -20.52 9.89 8.57
C TRP A 129 -21.36 10.50 9.70
N ASN A 130 -22.68 10.31 9.64
CA ASN A 130 -23.59 10.54 10.75
C ASN A 130 -24.44 9.28 10.95
N GLY A 131 -23.99 8.40 11.85
CA GLY A 131 -24.48 7.03 11.92
C GLY A 131 -24.31 6.35 10.56
N ALA A 132 -25.40 5.77 10.02
CA ALA A 132 -25.38 5.14 8.71
C ALA A 132 -25.51 6.15 7.54
N ASN A 133 -25.68 7.45 7.81
CA ASN A 133 -25.90 8.45 6.78
C ASN A 133 -24.59 9.10 6.31
N ILE A 134 -24.52 9.44 5.03
CA ILE A 134 -23.42 10.24 4.47
C ILE A 134 -23.84 11.70 4.49
N VAL A 135 -23.06 12.56 5.14
CA VAL A 135 -23.33 14.00 5.20
C VAL A 135 -22.25 14.74 4.40
N VAL A 136 -22.68 15.53 3.42
CA VAL A 136 -21.83 16.31 2.53
C VAL A 136 -22.05 17.79 2.79
N PHE A 137 -20.97 18.52 3.07
CA PHE A 137 -20.99 19.96 3.39
C PHE A 137 -21.91 20.36 4.56
N ALA A 138 -22.24 19.42 5.45
CA ALA A 138 -23.24 19.60 6.51
C ALA A 138 -24.66 20.00 6.04
N GLU A 139 -24.90 20.09 4.73
CA GLU A 139 -26.17 20.54 4.14
C GLU A 139 -26.94 19.42 3.43
N VAL A 140 -26.23 18.42 2.90
CA VAL A 140 -26.81 17.33 2.11
C VAL A 140 -26.60 16.01 2.84
N THR A 141 -27.68 15.26 3.05
CA THR A 141 -27.66 13.96 3.73
C THR A 141 -28.14 12.87 2.79
N ILE A 142 -27.32 11.85 2.58
CA ILE A 142 -27.66 10.64 1.82
C ILE A 142 -27.93 9.52 2.83
N ARG A 143 -29.17 9.01 2.81
CA ARG A 143 -29.60 7.94 3.72
C ARG A 143 -29.57 6.58 3.02
N PRO A 144 -29.42 5.46 3.76
CA PRO A 144 -29.69 4.13 3.20
C PRO A 144 -31.08 4.08 2.54
N PRO A 145 -31.25 3.35 1.41
CA PRO A 145 -30.31 2.48 0.69
C PRO A 145 -29.37 3.20 -0.29
N TYR A 146 -29.07 4.49 -0.07
CA TYR A 146 -28.09 5.29 -0.82
C TYR A 146 -28.42 5.46 -2.31
N LYS A 147 -29.71 5.52 -2.65
CA LYS A 147 -30.18 5.82 -4.00
C LYS A 147 -30.32 7.32 -4.22
N VAL A 148 -30.52 7.70 -5.48
CA VAL A 148 -30.74 9.09 -5.92
C VAL A 148 -31.90 9.74 -5.16
N ASP A 149 -32.96 8.97 -4.89
CA ASP A 149 -34.14 9.42 -4.17
C ASP A 149 -33.93 9.54 -2.65
N ASN A 150 -32.81 9.00 -2.13
CA ASN A 150 -32.45 9.10 -0.71
C ASN A 150 -31.47 10.24 -0.42
N VAL A 151 -31.24 11.12 -1.39
CA VAL A 151 -30.49 12.36 -1.20
C VAL A 151 -31.44 13.43 -0.66
N HIS A 152 -31.16 13.95 0.52
CA HIS A 152 -31.98 14.95 1.21
C HIS A 152 -31.17 16.23 1.40
N GLY A 153 -31.80 17.39 1.20
CA GLY A 153 -31.17 18.70 1.36
C GLY A 153 -32.00 19.78 0.68
N ASN A 154 -31.49 21.01 0.64
CA ASN A 154 -32.15 22.09 -0.08
C ASN A 154 -32.08 21.85 -1.60
N ALA A 155 -33.22 21.64 -2.26
CA ALA A 155 -33.29 21.35 -3.69
C ALA A 155 -32.70 22.47 -4.56
N GLU A 156 -32.72 23.71 -4.09
CA GLU A 156 -32.18 24.86 -4.80
C GLU A 156 -30.67 25.04 -4.62
N SER A 157 -30.08 24.36 -3.63
CA SER A 157 -28.65 24.42 -3.35
C SER A 157 -27.84 23.78 -4.48
N GLY A 158 -26.77 24.47 -4.88
CA GLY A 158 -25.79 23.93 -5.82
C GLY A 158 -25.11 22.66 -5.30
N ALA A 159 -24.91 22.55 -3.98
CA ALA A 159 -24.37 21.36 -3.34
C ALA A 159 -25.32 20.17 -3.49
N TYR A 160 -26.62 20.35 -3.28
CA TYR A 160 -27.60 19.28 -3.47
C TYR A 160 -27.62 18.78 -4.93
N LYS A 161 -27.71 19.72 -5.90
CA LYS A 161 -27.69 19.39 -7.33
C LYS A 161 -26.40 18.66 -7.73
N HIS A 162 -25.26 19.06 -7.19
CA HIS A 162 -23.97 18.42 -7.44
C HIS A 162 -23.89 17.02 -6.82
N VAL A 163 -24.23 16.86 -5.54
CA VAL A 163 -24.21 15.57 -4.84
C VAL A 163 -25.15 14.57 -5.52
N LYS A 164 -26.37 15.00 -5.88
CA LYS A 164 -27.32 14.15 -6.60
C LYS A 164 -26.74 13.61 -7.91
N LYS A 165 -26.08 14.47 -8.70
CA LYS A 165 -25.39 14.07 -9.93
C LYS A 165 -24.24 13.08 -9.68
N VAL A 166 -23.48 13.27 -8.61
CA VAL A 166 -22.40 12.33 -8.23
C VAL A 166 -22.97 10.96 -7.84
N VAL A 167 -24.08 10.92 -7.08
CA VAL A 167 -24.77 9.68 -6.72
C VAL A 167 -25.32 8.97 -7.96
N GLU A 168 -25.99 9.70 -8.86
CA GLU A 168 -26.47 9.18 -10.14
C GLU A 168 -25.35 8.56 -10.97
N LYS A 169 -24.22 9.26 -11.09
CA LYS A 169 -23.04 8.76 -11.80
C LYS A 169 -22.48 7.50 -11.14
N HIS A 170 -22.34 7.49 -9.81
CA HIS A 170 -21.81 6.34 -9.08
C HIS A 170 -22.64 5.07 -9.28
N ILE A 171 -23.97 5.20 -9.31
CA ILE A 171 -24.88 4.08 -9.55
C ILE A 171 -24.68 3.53 -10.97
N LYS A 172 -24.67 4.40 -11.99
CA LYS A 172 -24.43 4.00 -13.39
C LYS A 172 -23.08 3.31 -13.58
N ASP A 173 -22.02 3.88 -12.99
CA ASP A 173 -20.67 3.32 -13.07
C ASP A 173 -20.59 1.96 -12.35
N SER A 174 -21.29 1.80 -11.23
CA SER A 174 -21.32 0.54 -10.47
C SER A 174 -22.07 -0.57 -11.23
N GLU A 175 -23.19 -0.24 -11.88
CA GLU A 175 -23.95 -1.17 -12.72
C GLU A 175 -23.13 -1.62 -13.94
N ALA A 176 -22.48 -0.69 -14.63
CA ALA A 176 -21.61 -1.00 -15.77
C ALA A 176 -20.43 -1.92 -15.37
N GLN A 177 -19.81 -1.67 -14.21
CA GLN A 177 -18.74 -2.53 -13.69
C GLN A 177 -19.23 -3.91 -13.25
N ALA A 178 -20.47 -4.03 -12.76
CA ALA A 178 -21.06 -5.33 -12.45
C ALA A 178 -21.26 -6.15 -13.73
N GLN A 179 -21.87 -5.54 -14.76
CA GLN A 179 -22.08 -6.19 -16.06
C GLN A 179 -20.77 -6.64 -16.73
N GLN A 180 -19.71 -5.82 -16.68
CA GLN A 180 -18.41 -6.19 -17.22
C GLN A 180 -17.76 -7.37 -16.47
N ARG A 181 -17.91 -7.43 -15.14
CA ARG A 181 -17.40 -8.54 -14.34
C ARG A 181 -18.12 -9.85 -14.65
N ASP A 182 -19.44 -9.80 -14.79
CA ASP A 182 -20.24 -10.99 -15.09
C ASP A 182 -19.91 -11.55 -16.49
N GLN A 183 -19.70 -10.66 -17.48
CA GLN A 183 -19.27 -11.06 -18.83
C GLN A 183 -17.87 -11.70 -18.82
N GLN A 184 -16.92 -11.16 -18.06
CA GLN A 184 -15.56 -11.73 -17.94
C GLN A 184 -15.56 -13.09 -17.22
N GLN A 185 -16.43 -13.28 -16.22
CA GLN A 185 -16.56 -14.57 -15.52
C GLN A 185 -17.18 -15.65 -16.42
N GLN A 186 -18.19 -15.30 -17.23
CA GLN A 186 -18.80 -16.23 -18.18
C GLN A 186 -17.84 -16.63 -19.31
N GLN A 187 -16.99 -15.71 -19.79
CA GLN A 187 -15.95 -16.05 -20.78
C GLN A 187 -14.86 -16.97 -20.20
N LYS A 188 -14.43 -16.76 -18.95
CA LYS A 188 -13.45 -17.64 -18.30
C LYS A 188 -13.97 -19.06 -18.05
N GLN A 189 -15.25 -19.21 -17.71
CA GLN A 189 -15.86 -20.53 -17.53
C GLN A 189 -16.04 -21.30 -18.86
N LYS A 190 -16.33 -20.61 -19.97
CA LYS A 190 -16.40 -21.24 -21.30
C LYS A 190 -15.02 -21.63 -21.86
N GLY A 191 -13.96 -20.89 -21.53
CA GLY A 191 -12.60 -21.22 -21.95
C GLY A 191 -11.97 -22.40 -21.20
N GLY A 192 -12.42 -22.69 -19.97
CA GLY A 192 -11.94 -23.82 -19.17
C GLY A 192 -12.60 -25.17 -19.47
N ALA A 193 -13.70 -25.20 -20.23
CA ALA A 193 -14.41 -26.43 -20.59
C ALA A 193 -13.93 -27.07 -21.91
N MET A 194 -12.85 -26.55 -22.50
CA MET A 194 -12.28 -27.01 -23.79
C MET A 194 -10.82 -27.48 -23.67
N GLN A 195 -10.35 -27.78 -22.45
CA GLN A 195 -9.11 -28.52 -22.20
C GLN A 195 -9.39 -29.82 -21.47
#